data_AF-A0A0G3UW56-F1
#
_entry.id   AF-A0A0G3UW56-F1
#
_cell.length_a   1.000
_cell.length_b   1.000
_cell.length_c   1.000
_cell.angle_alpha   90.00
_cell.angle_beta   90.00
_cell.angle_gamma   90.00
#
_symmetry.space_group_name_H-M   'P 1'
#
loop_
_entity.id
_entity.type
_entity.pdbx_description
1 polymer ?
#
loop_
_entity_poly.entity_id
_entity_poly.type
_entity_poly.pdbx_seq_one_letter_code
_entity_poly.pdbx_strand_id
1 'polypeptide(L)'
;MRSGQGDSARLVGEFRRAVLLVPIAVAADGSADFDGSHGGLMSAVQGGIRWLYAFTDEGSLARFAEARGAVGREWTYLSILGARLVDAVIPMADGPAGVVVNVADPDGSMFFPPVVGIVPDGYAVNAVDVA
;
A
#
# COMPACT_ATOMS: atom_id res chain seq x y z
N MET A 1 -25.63 12.93 -14.21
CA MET A 1 -25.06 12.37 -12.97
C MET A 1 -23.88 11.51 -13.37
N ARG A 2 -22.64 11.92 -13.06
CA ARG A 2 -21.46 11.05 -13.26
C ARG A 2 -21.43 10.08 -12.09
N SER A 3 -21.63 8.80 -12.38
CA SER A 3 -21.67 7.74 -11.39
C SER A 3 -20.26 7.51 -10.85
N GLY A 4 -19.89 8.12 -9.73
CA GLY A 4 -18.58 7.91 -9.08
C GLY A 4 -18.26 6.43 -8.78
N GLN A 5 -19.27 5.56 -8.80
CA GLN A 5 -19.14 4.11 -8.68
C GLN A 5 -18.44 3.45 -9.89
N GLY A 6 -18.65 3.97 -11.11
CA GLY A 6 -17.99 3.48 -12.32
C GLY A 6 -16.52 3.89 -12.38
N ASP A 7 -16.22 5.11 -11.96
CA ASP A 7 -14.84 5.60 -11.83
C ASP A 7 -14.06 4.81 -10.76
N SER A 8 -14.72 4.46 -9.65
CA SER A 8 -14.09 3.66 -8.58
C SER A 8 -13.71 2.25 -9.05
N ALA A 9 -14.63 1.52 -9.69
CA ALA A 9 -14.34 0.18 -10.20
C ALA A 9 -13.24 0.19 -11.29
N ARG A 10 -13.22 1.24 -12.12
CA ARG A 10 -12.16 1.44 -13.10
C ARG A 10 -10.80 1.65 -12.43
N LEU A 11 -10.72 2.56 -11.46
CA LEU A 11 -9.49 2.84 -10.71
C LEU A 11 -8.96 1.61 -9.99
N VAL A 12 -9.83 0.83 -9.36
CA VAL A 12 -9.46 -0.46 -8.75
C VAL A 12 -8.91 -1.42 -9.80
N GLY A 13 -9.55 -1.51 -10.98
CA GLY A 13 -9.06 -2.32 -12.08
C GLY A 13 -7.68 -1.87 -12.58
N GLU A 14 -7.44 -0.56 -12.69
CA GLU A 14 -6.15 0.02 -13.07
C GLU A 14 -5.07 -0.29 -12.03
N PHE A 15 -5.36 -0.07 -10.75
CA PHE A 15 -4.49 -0.44 -9.63
C PHE A 15 -4.13 -1.93 -9.64
N ARG A 16 -5.11 -2.83 -9.80
CA ARG A 16 -4.85 -4.28 -9.80
C ARG A 16 -3.92 -4.73 -10.92
N ARG A 17 -3.93 -4.02 -12.06
CA ARG A 17 -3.08 -4.31 -13.23
C ARG A 17 -1.73 -3.60 -13.19
N ALA A 18 -1.57 -2.58 -12.34
CA ALA A 18 -0.32 -1.85 -12.23
C ALA A 18 0.77 -2.71 -11.57
N VAL A 19 2.00 -2.59 -12.08
CA VAL A 19 3.20 -3.00 -11.35
C VAL A 19 3.53 -1.88 -10.37
N LEU A 20 3.68 -2.23 -9.10
CA LEU A 20 3.95 -1.31 -8.01
C LEU A 20 5.29 -1.67 -7.37
N LEU A 21 6.00 -0.63 -6.93
CA LEU A 21 7.19 -0.72 -6.11
C LEU A 21 6.77 -0.60 -4.65
N VAL A 22 7.02 -1.64 -3.86
CA VAL A 22 6.66 -1.69 -2.44
C VAL A 22 7.95 -1.69 -1.63
N PRO A 23 8.29 -0.60 -0.91
CA PRO A 23 9.52 -0.54 -0.13
C PRO A 23 9.53 -1.58 0.98
N ILE A 24 10.71 -2.14 1.23
CA ILE A 24 10.98 -3.10 2.30
C ILE A 24 11.65 -2.34 3.44
N ALA A 25 11.17 -2.56 4.67
CA ALA A 25 11.82 -2.14 5.88
C ALA A 25 13.10 -2.97 6.06
N VAL A 26 14.24 -2.38 5.71
CA VAL A 26 15.57 -2.92 6.03
C VAL A 26 16.01 -2.32 7.36
N ALA A 27 16.24 -3.17 8.36
CA ALA A 27 16.87 -2.83 9.62
C ALA A 27 18.26 -2.22 9.39
N ALA A 28 18.76 -1.51 10.40
CA ALA A 28 20.02 -0.78 10.34
C ALA A 28 21.25 -1.67 10.05
N ASP A 29 21.16 -2.96 10.34
CA ASP A 29 22.19 -3.98 10.07
C ASP A 29 22.05 -4.65 8.69
N GLY A 30 21.10 -4.21 7.87
CA GLY A 30 20.83 -4.75 6.54
C GLY A 30 19.95 -6.00 6.53
N SER A 31 19.48 -6.48 7.68
CA SER A 31 18.43 -7.50 7.74
C SER A 31 17.07 -6.87 7.38
N ALA A 32 16.14 -7.63 6.80
CA ALA A 32 14.76 -7.15 6.72
C ALA A 32 14.21 -7.07 8.15
N ASP A 33 13.73 -5.90 8.56
CA ASP A 33 13.11 -5.72 9.87
C ASP A 33 11.75 -6.43 9.83
N PHE A 34 11.79 -7.72 10.16
CA PHE A 34 10.64 -8.59 10.18
C PHE A 34 9.96 -8.44 11.54
N ASP A 35 9.40 -7.25 11.80
CA ASP A 35 8.50 -6.98 12.95
C ASP A 35 7.24 -7.90 12.94
N GLY A 36 7.13 -8.82 11.97
CA GLY A 36 5.93 -9.62 11.72
C GLY A 36 4.97 -8.93 10.76
N SER A 37 5.16 -7.64 10.48
CA SER A 37 4.35 -6.88 9.52
C SER A 37 4.64 -7.31 8.07
N HIS A 38 3.69 -8.01 7.43
CA HIS A 38 3.57 -8.20 5.96
C HIS A 38 4.87 -8.56 5.23
N GLY A 39 5.74 -9.40 5.80
CA GLY A 39 6.98 -9.78 5.13
C GLY A 39 8.09 -8.73 5.18
N GLY A 40 8.03 -7.79 6.13
CA GLY A 40 8.98 -6.67 6.23
C GLY A 40 8.64 -5.51 5.28
N LEU A 41 7.44 -5.46 4.71
CA LEU A 41 7.04 -4.34 3.86
C LEU A 41 6.74 -3.09 4.69
N MET A 42 7.15 -1.94 4.16
CA MET A 42 6.97 -0.68 4.88
C MET A 42 5.49 -0.28 4.91
N SER A 43 5.04 0.09 6.09
CA SER A 43 3.66 0.49 6.33
C SER A 43 3.55 1.53 7.43
N ALA A 44 2.38 2.16 7.55
CA ALA A 44 2.01 2.94 8.72
C ALA A 44 0.59 2.60 9.16
N VAL A 45 0.32 2.74 10.46
CA VAL A 45 -1.03 2.55 11.01
C VAL A 45 -1.71 3.91 11.12
N GLN A 46 -2.89 4.06 10.51
CA GLN A 46 -3.72 5.26 10.61
C GLN A 46 -5.19 4.85 10.63
N GLY A 47 -5.93 5.34 11.64
CA GLY A 47 -7.36 5.04 11.80
C GLY A 47 -7.66 3.56 12.06
N GLY A 48 -6.75 2.84 12.73
CA GLY A 48 -6.87 1.39 12.97
C GLY A 48 -6.57 0.51 11.75
N ILE A 49 -6.27 1.11 10.59
CA ILE A 49 -5.89 0.40 9.37
C ILE A 49 -4.38 0.49 9.18
N ARG A 50 -3.76 -0.62 8.82
CA ARG A 50 -2.38 -0.64 8.36
C ARG A 50 -2.32 -0.34 6.86
N TRP A 51 -1.57 0.70 6.49
CA TRP A 51 -1.42 1.14 5.11
C TRP A 51 -0.07 0.71 4.57
N LEU A 52 -0.08 -0.24 3.63
CA LEU A 52 1.10 -0.61 2.85
C LEU A 52 1.43 0.52 1.87
N TYR A 53 2.68 0.97 1.86
CA TYR A 53 3.13 1.95 0.88
C TYR A 53 3.41 1.27 -0.45
N ALA A 54 2.91 1.84 -1.54
CA ALA A 54 3.19 1.38 -2.89
C ALA A 54 3.47 2.59 -3.80
N PHE A 55 4.31 2.40 -4.81
CA PHE A 55 4.70 3.47 -5.74
C PHE A 55 4.59 3.00 -7.18
N THR A 56 4.17 3.88 -8.07
CA THR A 56 4.01 3.57 -9.49
C THR A 56 5.34 3.52 -10.24
N ASP A 57 6.36 4.19 -9.72
CA ASP A 57 7.65 4.38 -10.36
C ASP A 57 8.71 4.80 -9.32
N GLU A 58 9.98 4.73 -9.72
CA GLU A 58 11.11 5.05 -8.86
C GLU A 58 11.15 6.53 -8.46
N GLY A 59 10.65 7.45 -9.29
CA GLY A 59 10.59 8.86 -8.97
C GLY A 59 9.62 9.14 -7.82
N SER A 60 8.47 8.47 -7.83
CA SER A 60 7.49 8.53 -6.73
C SER A 60 8.05 7.93 -5.43
N LEU A 61 8.81 6.83 -5.52
CA LEU A 61 9.54 6.25 -4.38
C LEU A 61 10.65 7.19 -3.86
N ALA A 62 11.39 7.84 -4.76
CA ALA A 62 12.46 8.77 -4.40
C ALA A 62 11.92 9.97 -3.61
N ARG A 63 10.78 10.55 -4.03
CA ARG A 63 10.11 11.62 -3.25
C ARG A 63 9.73 11.18 -1.85
N PHE A 64 9.29 9.93 -1.69
CA PHE A 64 9.01 9.37 -0.36
C PHE A 64 10.27 9.19 0.48
N ALA A 65 11.37 8.72 -0.13
CA ALA A 65 12.67 8.62 0.54
C ALA A 65 13.19 10.00 0.98
N GLU A 66 13.06 11.01 0.12
CA GLU A 66 13.40 12.41 0.42
C GLU A 66 12.60 12.95 1.61
N ALA A 67 11.28 12.74 1.61
CA ALA A 67 10.40 13.15 2.70
C ALA A 67 10.77 12.49 4.04
N ARG A 68 11.43 11.33 4.02
CA ARG A 68 11.95 10.63 5.20
C ARG A 68 13.39 10.98 5.56
N GLY A 69 14.02 11.94 4.86
CA GLY A 69 15.40 12.35 5.10
C GLY A 69 16.44 11.30 4.67
N ALA A 70 16.06 10.33 3.83
CA ALA A 70 16.92 9.24 3.38
C ALA A 70 17.51 9.50 1.98
N VAL A 71 17.81 10.75 1.66
CA VAL A 71 18.36 11.18 0.37
C VAL A 71 19.72 10.52 0.12
N GLY A 72 19.88 9.88 -1.04
CA GLY A 72 21.14 9.23 -1.43
C GLY A 72 21.36 7.81 -0.88
N ARG A 73 20.40 7.25 -0.12
CA ARG A 73 20.38 5.82 0.23
C ARG A 73 19.65 5.04 -0.86
N GLU A 74 20.19 3.89 -1.27
CA GLU A 74 19.46 2.96 -2.12
C GLU A 74 18.36 2.27 -1.29
N TRP A 75 17.11 2.44 -1.70
CA TRP A 75 15.95 1.82 -1.03
C TRP A 75 15.64 0.48 -1.68
N THR A 76 15.62 -0.58 -0.88
CA THR A 76 15.20 -1.90 -1.35
C THR A 76 13.68 -1.94 -1.48
N TYR A 77 13.19 -2.40 -2.63
CA TYR A 77 11.77 -2.52 -2.91
C TYR A 77 11.45 -3.85 -3.61
N LEU A 78 10.22 -4.31 -3.45
CA LEU A 78 9.63 -5.40 -4.22
C LEU A 78 8.86 -4.82 -5.41
N SER A 79 9.08 -5.36 -6.61
CA SER A 79 8.20 -5.15 -7.76
C SER A 79 7.10 -6.21 -7.75
N ILE A 80 5.84 -5.78 -7.68
CA ILE A 80 4.69 -6.68 -7.57
C ILE A 80 3.45 -6.09 -8.25
N LEU A 81 2.61 -6.93 -8.85
CA LEU A 81 1.31 -6.51 -9.36
C LEU A 81 0.38 -6.11 -8.21
N GLY A 82 -0.37 -5.02 -8.37
CA GLY A 82 -1.35 -4.57 -7.37
C GLY A 82 -2.35 -5.66 -6.96
N ALA A 83 -2.80 -6.49 -7.92
CA ALA A 83 -3.64 -7.65 -7.61
C ALA A 83 -2.95 -8.63 -6.65
N ARG A 84 -1.67 -8.94 -6.88
CA ARG A 84 -0.93 -9.88 -6.03
C ARG A 84 -0.59 -9.29 -4.66
N LEU A 85 -0.32 -7.99 -4.61
CA LEU A 85 -0.18 -7.27 -3.33
C LEU A 85 -1.46 -7.45 -2.49
N VAL A 86 -2.62 -7.23 -3.09
CA VAL A 86 -3.89 -7.33 -2.35
C VAL A 86 -4.33 -8.77 -2.07
N ASP A 87 -4.14 -9.70 -3.01
CA ASP A 87 -4.66 -11.06 -2.87
C ASP A 87 -3.75 -11.99 -2.05
N ALA A 88 -2.45 -11.70 -1.98
CA ALA A 88 -1.49 -12.57 -1.32
C ALA A 88 -0.85 -11.94 -0.08
N VAL A 89 -0.65 -10.62 -0.07
CA VAL A 89 0.08 -9.94 1.02
C VAL A 89 -0.86 -9.43 2.09
N ILE A 90 -1.99 -8.81 1.73
CA ILE A 90 -3.00 -8.35 2.71
C ILE A 90 -3.53 -9.50 3.59
N PRO A 91 -3.78 -10.72 3.08
CA PRO A 91 -4.16 -11.86 3.92
C PRO A 91 -3.16 -12.26 5.01
N MET A 92 -1.90 -11.81 4.90
CA MET A 92 -0.86 -12.06 5.89
C MET A 92 -0.85 -11.01 7.02
N ALA A 93 -1.73 -10.02 6.96
CA ALA A 93 -1.91 -9.02 8.00
C ALA A 93 -2.58 -9.61 9.25
N ASP A 94 -2.11 -9.24 10.44
CA ASP A 94 -2.81 -9.54 11.70
C ASP A 94 -4.03 -8.63 11.97
N GLY A 95 -4.50 -7.88 10.96
CA GLY A 95 -5.62 -6.93 11.08
C GLY A 95 -5.96 -6.20 9.76
N PRO A 96 -6.88 -5.22 9.79
CA PRO A 96 -7.27 -4.47 8.59
C PRO A 96 -6.08 -3.81 7.89
N ALA A 97 -5.90 -4.13 6.61
CA ALA A 97 -4.79 -3.59 5.83
C ALA A 97 -5.23 -3.09 4.46
N GLY A 98 -4.87 -1.84 4.16
CA GLY A 98 -5.09 -1.18 2.87
C GLY A 98 -3.77 -0.86 2.17
N VAL A 99 -3.88 -0.33 0.95
CA VAL A 99 -2.73 0.14 0.17
C VAL A 99 -2.86 1.62 -0.07
N VAL A 100 -1.77 2.36 0.13
CA VAL A 100 -1.66 3.77 -0.29
C VAL A 100 -0.61 3.86 -1.40
N VAL A 101 -1.01 4.39 -2.53
CA VAL A 101 -0.17 4.57 -3.72
C VAL A 101 0.34 6.01 -3.76
N ASN A 102 1.65 6.18 -3.95
CA ASN A 102 2.34 7.46 -4.10
C ASN A 102 2.08 8.43 -2.93
N VAL A 103 2.15 7.95 -1.68
CA VAL A 103 1.82 8.73 -0.46
C VAL A 103 2.59 10.05 -0.29
N ALA A 104 3.75 10.19 -0.94
CA ALA A 104 4.57 11.40 -0.91
C ALA A 104 4.24 12.37 -2.04
N ASP A 105 3.25 12.05 -2.88
CA ASP A 105 2.74 12.92 -3.92
C ASP A 105 1.48 13.65 -3.41
N PRO A 106 1.56 14.97 -3.14
CA PRO A 106 0.48 15.72 -2.49
C PRO A 106 -0.83 15.75 -3.31
N ASP A 107 -0.74 15.71 -4.64
CA ASP A 107 -1.90 15.72 -5.53
C ASP A 107 -2.21 14.35 -6.16
N GLY A 108 -1.26 13.41 -6.06
CA GLY A 108 -1.31 12.09 -6.71
C GLY A 108 -1.55 10.90 -5.79
N SER A 109 -1.63 11.11 -4.46
CA SER A 109 -1.83 10.03 -3.50
C SER A 109 -3.20 9.35 -3.66
N MET A 110 -3.22 8.03 -3.78
CA MET A 110 -4.47 7.25 -3.86
C MET A 110 -4.55 6.19 -2.76
N PHE A 111 -5.72 6.11 -2.13
CA PHE A 111 -5.99 5.14 -1.06
C PHE A 111 -6.91 4.04 -1.57
N PHE A 112 -6.48 2.79 -1.34
CA PHE A 112 -7.24 1.57 -1.60
C PHE A 112 -7.55 0.92 -0.24
N PRO A 113 -8.66 1.32 0.41
CA PRO A 113 -9.02 0.84 1.74
C PRO A 113 -9.36 -0.66 1.75
N PRO A 114 -9.29 -1.33 2.92
CA PRO A 114 -9.64 -2.74 3.08
C PRO A 114 -11.15 -2.99 2.98
N VAL A 115 -11.80 -2.67 1.87
CA VAL A 115 -13.24 -2.92 1.67
C VAL A 115 -13.50 -3.95 0.58
N VAL A 116 -14.71 -4.49 0.58
CA VAL A 116 -15.18 -5.43 -0.45
C VAL A 116 -14.99 -4.84 -1.84
N GLY A 117 -14.47 -5.64 -2.76
CA GLY A 117 -14.14 -5.23 -4.13
C GLY A 117 -12.73 -4.66 -4.30
N ILE A 118 -12.04 -4.31 -3.21
CA ILE A 118 -10.61 -3.98 -3.22
C ILE A 118 -9.83 -5.19 -2.71
N VAL A 119 -10.08 -5.59 -1.46
CA VAL A 119 -9.42 -6.73 -0.79
C VAL A 119 -10.29 -7.99 -0.84
N PRO A 120 -9.74 -9.20 -0.63
CA PRO A 120 -10.55 -10.41 -0.55
C PRO A 120 -11.57 -10.31 0.60
N ASP A 121 -12.78 -10.82 0.37
CA ASP A 121 -13.94 -10.59 1.24
C ASP A 121 -13.71 -10.95 2.72
N GLY A 122 -12.95 -12.02 3.00
CA GLY A 122 -12.64 -12.44 4.37
C GLY A 122 -11.73 -11.48 5.16
N TYR A 123 -11.13 -10.49 4.49
CA TYR A 123 -10.23 -9.49 5.06
C TYR A 123 -10.78 -8.06 4.90
N ALA A 124 -11.95 -7.92 4.29
CA ALA A 124 -12.61 -6.63 4.15
C ALA A 124 -13.21 -6.20 5.50
N VAL A 125 -12.99 -4.94 5.87
CA VAL A 125 -13.75 -4.28 6.93
C VAL A 125 -15.09 -3.83 6.36
N ASN A 126 -16.15 -4.17 7.06
CA ASN A 126 -17.44 -3.55 6.82
C ASN A 126 -17.36 -2.10 7.36
N ALA A 127 -17.83 -1.12 6.60
CA ALA A 127 -17.85 0.30 7.01
C ALA A 127 -18.81 0.60 8.19
N VAL A 128 -19.24 -0.43 8.94
CA VAL A 128 -20.15 -0.36 10.09
C VAL A 128 -19.44 -0.87 11.34
N ASP A 129 -18.44 -0.12 11.81
CA ASP A 129 -18.26 0.22 13.23
C ASP A 129 -16.93 0.98 13.39
N VAL A 130 -17.02 2.30 13.43
CA VAL A 130 -16.11 3.11 14.25
C VAL A 130 -17.05 3.87 15.19
N ALA A 131 -17.39 3.20 16.30
CA ALA A 131 -18.07 3.82 17.43
C ALA A 131 -17.10 4.70 18.23
#